data_AF-A0A2G1Y2P6-F1
#
_entry.id   AF-A0A2G1Y2P6-F1
#
_cell.length_a   1.000
_cell.length_b   1.000
_cell.length_c   1.000
_cell.angle_alpha   90.00
_cell.angle_beta   90.00
_cell.angle_gamma   90.00
#
_symmetry.space_group_name_H-M   'P 1'
#
loop_
_entity.id
_entity.type
_entity.pdbx_description
1 polymer ?
#
loop_
_entity_poly.entity_id
_entity_poly.type
_entity_poly.pdbx_seq_one_letter_code
_entity_poly.pdbx_strand_id
1 'polypeptide(L)' 'MKIVPPFERATLIQRYKRFLADIRLSSGEEMTIHCPNTGSMKNCWQAETPCWFSRSDDPRRKLSGTLEITTT' A
#
# COMPACT_ATOMS: atom_id res chain seq x y z
N MET A 1 14.52 -8.99 11.31
CA MET A 1 13.05 -9.12 11.43
C MET A 1 12.58 -10.07 10.33
N LYS A 2 11.75 -11.07 10.65
CA LYS A 2 11.13 -11.96 9.63
C LYS A 2 9.73 -11.43 9.34
N ILE A 3 9.38 -11.25 8.07
CA ILE A 3 8.07 -10.78 7.63
C ILE A 3 7.29 -12.00 7.17
N VAL A 4 6.27 -12.39 7.94
CA VAL A 4 5.43 -13.56 7.69
C VAL A 4 3.97 -13.17 7.97
N PRO A 5 3.06 -13.28 6.99
CA PRO A 5 3.30 -13.61 5.59
C PRO A 5 4.17 -12.56 4.87
N PRO A 6 4.83 -12.91 3.75
CA PRO A 6 5.61 -11.94 2.98
C PRO A 6 4.70 -10.83 2.45
N PHE A 7 5.26 -9.63 2.30
CA PHE A 7 4.52 -8.56 1.66
C PHE A 7 4.28 -8.85 0.18
N GLU A 8 3.10 -8.48 -0.27
CA GLU A 8 2.74 -8.53 -1.68
C GLU A 8 3.24 -7.28 -2.39
N ARG A 9 3.72 -7.45 -3.64
CA ARG A 9 4.20 -6.35 -4.48
C ARG A 9 3.06 -5.80 -5.33
N ALA A 10 3.01 -4.48 -5.44
CA ALA A 10 2.09 -3.75 -6.31
C ALA A 10 2.77 -2.50 -6.89
N THR A 11 2.05 -1.77 -7.73
CA THR A 11 2.42 -0.42 -8.18
C THR A 11 1.58 0.61 -7.44
N LEU A 12 2.22 1.57 -6.77
CA LEU A 12 1.54 2.67 -6.10
C LEU A 12 1.08 3.71 -7.14
N ILE A 13 -0.23 3.92 -7.24
CA ILE A 13 -0.82 4.88 -8.19
C ILE A 13 -0.84 6.27 -7.54
N GLN A 14 -1.46 6.36 -6.36
CA GLN A 14 -1.60 7.62 -5.63
C GLN A 14 -1.75 7.41 -4.13
N ARG A 15 -1.35 8.41 -3.35
CA ARG A 15 -1.67 8.53 -1.93
C ARG A 15 -2.47 9.81 -1.69
N TYR A 16 -3.57 9.71 -0.96
CA TYR A 16 -4.48 10.83 -0.70
C TYR A 16 -5.15 10.69 0.66
N LYS A 17 -5.74 11.79 1.16
CA LYS A 17 -6.37 11.87 2.49
C LYS A 17 -5.50 11.30 3.62
N ARG A 18 -4.17 11.34 3.44
CA ARG A 18 -3.09 10.79 4.29
C ARG A 18 -3.09 9.27 4.48
N PHE A 19 -4.27 8.67 4.65
CA PHE A 19 -4.45 7.28 5.07
C PHE A 19 -4.87 6.33 3.97
N LEU A 20 -5.05 6.82 2.74
CA LEU A 20 -5.48 6.03 1.60
C LEU A 20 -4.38 6.02 0.54
N ALA A 21 -4.15 4.85 -0.02
CA ALA A 21 -3.28 4.67 -1.17
C ALA A 21 -3.97 3.72 -2.15
N ASP A 22 -4.04 4.12 -3.41
CA ASP A 22 -4.50 3.22 -4.48
C ASP A 22 -3.29 2.51 -5.09
N ILE A 23 -3.41 1.20 -5.26
CA ILE A 23 -2.37 0.34 -5.82
C ILE A 23 -2.92 -0.50 -6.96
N ARG A 24 -2.05 -0.85 -7.91
CA ARG A 24 -2.33 -1.81 -9.00
C ARG A 24 -1.57 -3.11 -8.74
N LEU A 25 -2.29 -4.22 -8.66
CA LEU A 25 -1.71 -5.56 -8.53
C LEU A 25 -1.11 -6.02 -9.87
N SER A 26 -0.30 -7.08 -9.85
CA SER A 26 0.25 -7.69 -11.06
C SER A 26 -0.82 -8.25 -12.02
N SER A 27 -2.01 -8.56 -11.50
CA SER A 27 -3.18 -8.96 -12.29
C SER A 27 -3.81 -7.79 -13.07
N GLY A 28 -3.45 -6.54 -12.77
CA GLY A 28 -4.08 -5.33 -13.29
C GLY A 28 -5.25 -4.83 -12.44
N GLU A 29 -5.68 -5.59 -11.42
CA GLU A 29 -6.70 -5.14 -10.46
C GLU A 29 -6.19 -3.95 -9.65
N GLU A 30 -7.04 -2.94 -9.49
CA GLU A 30 -6.76 -1.79 -8.64
C GLU A 30 -7.55 -1.87 -7.34
N MET A 31 -6.88 -1.55 -6.23
CA MET A 31 -7.52 -1.53 -4.92
C MET A 31 -6.97 -0.42 -4.03
N THR A 32 -7.80 0.07 -3.12
CA THR A 32 -7.39 1.02 -2.08
C THR A 32 -6.91 0.29 -0.83
N ILE A 33 -5.75 0.66 -0.32
CA ILE A 33 -5.15 0.15 0.92
C ILE A 33 -4.92 1.27 1.92
N HIS A 34 -4.75 0.89 3.19
CA HIS A 34 -4.43 1.83 4.25
C HIS A 34 -2.98 2.29 4.15
N CYS A 35 -2.73 3.60 4.27
CA CYS A 35 -1.40 4.15 4.49
C CYS A 35 -1.23 4.46 5.99
N PRO A 36 -0.39 3.72 6.73
CA PRO A 36 -0.23 3.87 8.18
C PRO A 36 0.70 5.04 8.57
N ASN A 37 0.83 6.05 7.71
CA ASN A 37 1.67 7.23 7.94
C ASN A 37 0.80 8.50 7.89
N THR A 38 0.71 9.21 9.02
CA THR A 38 -0.04 10.48 9.15
C THR A 38 0.72 11.69 8.61
N GLY A 39 2.03 11.56 8.40
CA GLY A 39 2.94 12.62 7.96
C GLY A 39 2.87 12.92 6.46
N SER A 40 3.70 13.84 6.00
CA SER A 40 3.67 14.31 4.61
C SER A 40 4.07 13.23 3.61
N MET A 41 4.96 12.30 3.99
CA MET A 41 5.68 11.38 3.08
C MET A 41 6.29 12.09 1.86
N LYS A 42 6.61 13.38 1.99
CA LYS A 42 7.28 14.13 0.92
C LYS A 42 8.61 13.41 0.61
N ASN A 43 8.85 13.11 -0.66
CA ASN A 43 10.02 12.36 -1.14
C ASN A 43 10.11 10.90 -0.63
N CYS A 44 9.03 10.31 -0.12
CA CYS A 44 9.00 8.89 0.24
C CYS A 44 8.14 8.06 -0.71
N TRP A 45 7.44 8.69 -1.64
CA TRP A 45 6.66 8.01 -2.67
C TRP A 45 6.58 8.84 -3.94
N GLN A 46 6.31 8.18 -5.05
CA GLN A 46 5.99 8.78 -6.33
C GLN A 46 4.88 7.93 -7.00
N ALA A 47 4.10 8.54 -7.88
CA ALA A 47 3.09 7.82 -8.66
C ALA A 47 3.76 6.82 -9.61
N GLU A 48 3.08 5.71 -9.86
CA GLU A 48 3.51 4.60 -10.72
C GLU A 48 4.84 3.95 -10.30
N THR A 49 5.20 3.98 -9.01
CA THR A 49 6.39 3.28 -8.50
C THR A 49 6.04 1.97 -7.78
N PRO A 50 6.97 1.00 -7.72
CA PRO A 50 6.77 -0.21 -6.93
C PRO A 50 6.53 0.08 -5.45
N CYS A 51 5.61 -0.68 -4.87
CA CYS A 51 5.36 -0.72 -3.43
C CYS A 51 5.12 -2.15 -2.94
N TRP A 52 5.17 -2.31 -1.62
CA TRP A 52 4.86 -3.55 -0.93
C TRP A 52 3.85 -3.28 0.17
N PHE A 53 2.90 -4.20 0.32
CA PHE A 53 1.82 -4.09 1.28
C PHE A 53 1.58 -5.42 1.99
N SER A 54 1.05 -5.37 3.21
CA SER A 54 0.54 -6.53 3.92
C SER A 54 -0.95 -6.70 3.63
N ARG A 55 -1.38 -7.94 3.35
CA ARG A 55 -2.81 -8.28 3.17
C ARG A 55 -3.40 -8.74 4.51
N SER A 56 -4.66 -8.37 4.76
CA SER A 56 -5.41 -8.76 5.95
C SER A 56 -6.71 -9.44 5.56
N ASP A 57 -6.92 -10.62 6.12
CA ASP A 57 -8.14 -11.42 5.92
C ASP A 57 -9.23 -11.12 6.96
N ASP A 58 -9.07 -10.08 7.78
CA ASP A 58 -10.07 -9.72 8.79
C ASP A 58 -11.29 -9.05 8.11
N PRO A 59 -12.46 -9.70 8.09
CA PRO A 59 -13.64 -9.19 7.38
C PRO A 59 -14.21 -7.92 8.02
N ARG A 60 -13.79 -7.55 9.24
CA ARG A 60 -14.20 -6.30 9.90
C ARG A 60 -13.46 -5.08 9.35
N ARG A 61 -12.34 -5.29 8.64
CA ARG A 61 -11.58 -4.20 8.03
C ARG A 61 -12.22 -3.77 6.72
N LYS A 62 -12.40 -2.46 6.57
CA LYS A 62 -12.87 -1.87 5.30
C LYS A 62 -11.82 -1.95 4.18
N LEU A 63 -10.53 -1.87 4.54
CA LEU A 63 -9.41 -1.95 3.60
C LEU A 63 -8.62 -3.22 3.92
N SER A 64 -8.50 -4.09 2.92
CA SER A 64 -7.88 -5.42 3.04
C SER A 64 -6.36 -5.39 2.94
N GLY A 65 -5.74 -4.22 2.79
CA GLY A 65 -4.29 -4.07 2.73
C GLY A 65 -3.76 -2.87 3.53
N THR A 66 -2.48 -2.93 3.91
CA THR A 66 -1.74 -1.83 4.56
C THR A 66 -0.42 -1.63 3.84
N LEU A 67 -0.11 -0.40 3.44
CA LEU A 67 1.12 -0.02 2.75
C LEU A 67 2.30 -0.09 3.72
N GLU A 68 3.33 -0.85 3.36
CA GLU A 68 4.49 -1.11 4.23
C GLU A 68 5.76 -0.46 3.68
N ILE A 69 5.99 -0.56 2.37
CA ILE A 69 7.20 -0.07 1.70
C ILE A 69 6.81 0.60 0.39
N THR A 70 7.40 1.75 0.12
CA THR A 70 7.35 2.44 -1.17
C THR A 70 8.77 2.62 -1.68
N THR A 71 8.91 2.63 -3.00
CA THR A 71 10.15 3.08 -3.66
C THR A 71 9.94 4.45 -4.28
N THR A 72 11.04 5.21 -4.33
CA THR A 72 11.15 6.53 -4.98
C THR A 72 12.25 6.51 -6.00
#